data_AF-A0A223ZEY4-F1
#
_entry.id   AF-A0A223ZEY4-F1
#
_cell.length_a   1.000
_cell.length_b   1.000
_cell.length_c   1.000
_cell.angle_alpha   90.00
_cell.angle_beta   90.00
_cell.angle_gamma   90.00
#
_symmetry.space_group_name_H-M   'P 1'
#
loop_
_entity.id
_entity.type
_entity.pdbx_description
1 polymer ?
#
loop_
_entity_poly.entity_id
_entity_poly.type
_entity_poly.pdbx_seq_one_letter_code
_entity_poly.pdbx_strand_id
1 'polypeptide(L)'
;MNYFVFALLAALMFGLAPVFSKIGLEGLNPGVALTIRSSVITMIMLIWVMFNGGAEALSEAGPRGWFFLALDGISAALLGQLFYYYALKSGDASVVVPVVAAFPIFTVMVAALLLDESITATRLAGLMMVVAGVILVRM
;
A
#
# COMPACT_ATOMS: atom_id res chain seq x y z
N MET A 1 -4.12 8.39 21.69
CA MET A 1 -2.91 8.44 20.83
C MET A 1 -3.27 9.13 19.52
N ASN A 2 -2.41 10.02 19.02
CA ASN A 2 -2.66 10.75 17.77
C ASN A 2 -2.34 9.84 16.56
N TYR A 3 -3.34 9.58 15.70
CA TYR A 3 -3.19 8.76 14.48
C TYR A 3 -2.05 9.24 13.58
N PHE A 4 -1.71 10.51 13.68
CA PHE A 4 -0.62 11.14 12.94
C PHE A 4 0.74 10.47 13.21
N VAL A 5 1.01 10.05 14.46
CA VAL A 5 2.28 9.37 14.79
C VAL A 5 2.38 8.03 14.08
N PHE A 6 1.29 7.27 14.02
CA PHE A 6 1.25 6.01 13.28
C PHE A 6 1.40 6.22 11.77
N ALA A 7 0.81 7.28 11.22
CA ALA A 7 1.00 7.64 9.81
C ALA A 7 2.46 7.98 9.48
N LEU A 8 3.18 8.67 10.37
CA LEU A 8 4.60 8.97 10.19
C LEU A 8 5.47 7.70 10.27
N LEU A 9 5.19 6.79 11.20
CA LEU A 9 5.88 5.51 11.28
C LEU A 9 5.62 4.67 10.02
N ALA A 10 4.38 4.64 9.53
CA ALA A 10 4.04 3.98 8.28
C ALA A 10 4.79 4.60 7.09
N ALA A 11 4.88 5.93 7.01
CA ALA A 11 5.63 6.63 5.97
C ALA A 11 7.13 6.26 6.00
N LEU A 12 7.73 6.16 7.19
CA LEU A 12 9.11 5.70 7.34
C LEU A 12 9.28 4.28 6.81
N MET A 13 8.40 3.35 7.19
CA MET A 13 8.46 1.96 6.72
C MET A 13 8.24 1.85 5.21
N PHE A 14 7.31 2.62 4.65
CA PHE A 14 7.08 2.69 3.20
C PHE A 14 8.19 3.41 2.43
N GLY A 15 9.03 4.21 3.10
CA GLY A 15 10.25 4.76 2.51
C GLY A 15 11.39 3.74 2.43
N LEU A 16 11.52 2.86 3.44
CA LEU A 16 12.56 1.83 3.49
C LEU A 16 12.24 0.60 2.63
N ALA A 17 10.99 0.14 2.67
CA ALA A 17 10.57 -1.08 1.99
C ALA A 17 10.90 -1.15 0.49
N PRO A 18 10.72 -0.09 -0.32
CA PRO A 18 11.10 -0.08 -1.73
C PRO A 18 12.57 -0.42 -2.00
N VAL A 19 13.46 0.01 -1.10
CA VAL A 19 14.90 -0.26 -1.22
C VAL A 19 15.16 -1.76 -1.03
N PHE A 20 14.60 -2.36 0.01
CA PHE A 20 14.69 -3.81 0.24
C PHE A 20 14.02 -4.61 -0.87
N SER A 21 12.85 -4.17 -1.35
CA SER A 21 12.18 -4.79 -2.49
C SER A 21 13.02 -4.74 -3.75
N LYS A 22 13.66 -3.60 -4.07
CA LYS A 22 14.51 -3.48 -5.26
C LYS A 22 15.73 -4.40 -5.18
N ILE A 23 16.38 -4.49 -4.02
CA ILE A 23 17.49 -5.44 -3.78
C ILE A 23 17.00 -6.88 -3.93
N GLY A 24 15.88 -7.24 -3.30
CA GLY A 24 15.33 -8.59 -3.35
C GLY A 24 14.77 -9.01 -4.71
N LEU A 25 14.49 -8.06 -5.61
CA LEU A 25 13.99 -8.33 -6.96
C LEU A 25 15.12 -8.68 -7.96
N GLU A 26 16.38 -8.51 -7.60
CA GLU A 26 17.52 -8.74 -8.50
C GLU A 26 17.53 -10.20 -8.99
N GLY A 27 17.48 -10.37 -10.32
CA GLY A 27 17.41 -11.69 -10.97
C GLY A 27 16.09 -12.46 -10.80
N LEU A 28 15.12 -11.97 -10.03
CA LEU A 28 13.86 -12.67 -9.76
C LEU A 28 12.69 -12.17 -10.64
N ASN A 29 11.75 -13.06 -10.92
CA ASN A 29 10.45 -12.66 -11.46
C ASN A 29 9.66 -11.89 -10.37
N PRO A 30 9.06 -10.72 -10.68
CA PRO A 30 8.26 -9.96 -9.71
C PRO A 30 7.17 -10.76 -8.99
N GLY A 31 6.52 -11.70 -9.68
CA GLY A 31 5.52 -12.59 -9.09
C GLY A 31 6.14 -13.53 -8.05
N VAL A 32 7.31 -14.09 -8.33
CA VAL A 32 8.04 -14.96 -7.37
C VAL A 32 8.45 -14.18 -6.13
N ALA A 33 9.02 -12.98 -6.31
CA ALA A 33 9.40 -12.11 -5.19
C ALA A 33 8.18 -11.71 -4.34
N LEU A 34 7.04 -11.44 -5.00
CA LEU A 34 5.78 -11.15 -4.32
C LEU A 34 5.27 -12.35 -3.52
N THR A 35 5.30 -13.56 -4.12
CA THR A 35 4.92 -14.79 -3.42
C THR A 35 5.78 -15.00 -2.18
N ILE A 36 7.10 -14.89 -2.29
CA ILE A 36 8.02 -15.04 -1.14
C ILE A 36 7.67 -14.03 -0.03
N ARG A 37 7.55 -12.74 -0.37
CA ARG A 37 7.17 -11.70 0.61
C ARG A 37 5.85 -12.03 1.29
N SER A 38 4.82 -12.34 0.50
CA SER A 38 3.46 -12.58 0.99
C SER A 38 3.38 -13.84 1.85
N SER A 39 4.14 -14.89 1.52
CA SER A 39 4.21 -16.11 2.34
C SER A 39 4.85 -15.84 3.70
N VAL A 40 5.97 -15.10 3.75
CA VAL A 40 6.65 -14.76 5.02
C VAL A 40 5.74 -13.93 5.92
N ILE A 41 5.12 -12.87 5.39
CA ILE A 41 4.26 -12.00 6.20
C ILE A 41 2.98 -12.71 6.65
N THR A 42 2.36 -13.53 5.78
CA THR A 42 1.17 -14.31 6.14
C THR A 42 1.47 -15.28 7.27
N MET A 43 2.61 -15.97 7.22
CA MET A 43 3.02 -16.88 8.28
C MET A 43 3.17 -16.16 9.63
N ILE A 44 3.86 -15.02 9.66
CA ILE A 44 4.06 -14.23 10.88
C ILE A 44 2.71 -13.74 11.44
N MET A 45 1.82 -13.25 10.57
CA MET A 45 0.51 -12.74 10.99
C MET A 45 -0.41 -13.84 11.50
N LEU A 46 -0.40 -15.03 10.88
CA LEU A 46 -1.15 -16.17 11.38
C LEU A 46 -0.68 -16.59 12.77
N ILE A 47 0.64 -16.65 13.00
CA ILE A 47 1.19 -16.94 14.33
C ILE A 47 0.69 -15.90 15.34
N TRP A 48 0.74 -14.61 14.99
CA TRP A 48 0.26 -13.53 15.85
C TRP A 48 -1.23 -13.67 16.21
N VAL A 49 -2.09 -13.98 15.23
CA VAL A 49 -3.53 -14.20 15.45
C VAL A 49 -3.77 -15.38 16.38
N MET A 50 -3.02 -16.48 16.20
CA MET A 50 -3.14 -17.65 17.07
C MET A 50 -2.83 -17.32 18.54
N PHE A 51 -1.92 -16.38 18.81
CA PHE A 51 -1.62 -15.94 20.17
C PHE A 51 -2.58 -14.88 20.75
N ASN A 52 -3.28 -14.12 19.90
CA ASN A 52 -4.08 -12.96 20.34
C ASN A 52 -5.60 -13.17 20.31
N GLY A 53 -6.07 -14.39 20.01
CA GLY A 53 -7.51 -14.68 19.95
C GLY A 53 -7.86 -15.97 19.19
N GLY A 54 -6.88 -16.65 18.61
CA GLY A 54 -7.10 -17.91 17.91
C GLY A 54 -7.86 -17.75 16.60
N ALA A 55 -8.35 -18.86 16.05
CA ALA A 55 -9.09 -18.84 14.79
C ALA A 55 -10.43 -18.08 14.89
N GLU A 56 -10.99 -17.94 16.09
CA GLU A 56 -12.25 -17.22 16.32
C GLU A 56 -12.11 -15.72 16.09
N ALA A 57 -10.94 -15.13 16.34
CA ALA A 57 -10.68 -13.71 16.07
C ALA A 57 -10.87 -13.35 14.58
N LEU A 58 -10.64 -14.30 13.67
CA LEU A 58 -10.88 -14.11 12.23
C LEU A 58 -12.37 -14.00 11.89
N SER A 59 -13.25 -14.52 12.73
CA SER A 59 -14.70 -14.46 12.53
C SER A 59 -15.30 -13.09 12.90
N GLU A 60 -14.59 -12.28 13.68
CA GLU A 60 -15.03 -10.94 14.13
C GLU A 60 -15.29 -9.98 12.97
N ALA A 61 -14.58 -10.13 11.84
CA ALA A 61 -14.76 -9.29 10.66
C ALA A 61 -16.15 -9.48 10.01
N GLY A 62 -16.78 -10.65 10.19
CA GLY A 62 -18.03 -11.02 9.52
C GLY A 62 -17.94 -11.06 7.98
N PRO A 63 -19.00 -11.51 7.27
CA PRO A 63 -18.95 -11.71 5.82
C PRO A 63 -18.65 -10.43 5.03
N ARG A 64 -19.20 -9.30 5.48
CA ARG A 64 -18.97 -7.99 4.85
C ARG A 64 -17.54 -7.51 5.03
N GLY A 65 -16.96 -7.67 6.23
CA GLY A 65 -15.57 -7.31 6.47
C GLY A 65 -14.62 -8.16 5.63
N TRP A 66 -14.84 -9.48 5.60
CA TRP A 66 -14.10 -10.39 4.72
C TRP A 66 -14.15 -10.00 3.25
N PHE A 67 -15.32 -9.60 2.75
CA PHE A 67 -15.46 -9.15 1.37
C PHE A 67 -14.61 -7.91 1.05
N PHE A 68 -14.70 -6.85 1.88
CA PHE A 68 -13.92 -5.63 1.64
C PHE A 68 -12.41 -5.82 1.89
N LEU A 69 -12.03 -6.65 2.87
CA LEU A 69 -10.62 -7.00 3.11
C LEU A 69 -10.04 -7.84 1.97
N ALA A 70 -10.83 -8.73 1.36
CA ALA A 70 -10.40 -9.47 0.18
C ALA A 70 -10.21 -8.53 -1.02
N LEU A 71 -11.13 -7.57 -1.23
CA LEU A 71 -10.97 -6.55 -2.28
C LEU A 71 -9.74 -5.67 -2.07
N ASP A 72 -9.47 -5.26 -0.82
CA ASP A 72 -8.24 -4.54 -0.45
C ASP A 72 -7.00 -5.39 -0.76
N GLY A 73 -6.96 -6.65 -0.30
CA GLY A 73 -5.85 -7.56 -0.56
C GLY A 73 -5.59 -7.80 -2.05
N ILE A 74 -6.63 -7.97 -2.85
CA ILE A 74 -6.51 -8.11 -4.31
C ILE A 74 -5.96 -6.82 -4.93
N SER A 75 -6.47 -5.66 -4.51
CA SER A 75 -6.14 -4.36 -5.11
C SER A 75 -4.73 -3.91 -4.72
N ALA A 76 -4.40 -3.90 -3.42
CA ALA A 76 -3.14 -3.40 -2.89
C ALA A 76 -2.04 -4.46 -2.88
N ALA A 77 -2.29 -5.62 -2.28
CA ALA A 77 -1.25 -6.62 -2.01
C ALA A 77 -0.93 -7.50 -3.23
N LEU A 78 -1.92 -7.84 -4.06
CA LEU A 78 -1.71 -8.62 -5.28
C LEU A 78 -1.41 -7.72 -6.48
N LEU A 79 -2.42 -7.03 -7.01
CA LEU A 79 -2.30 -6.29 -8.27
C LEU A 79 -1.39 -5.07 -8.14
N GLY A 80 -1.65 -4.22 -7.15
CA GLY A 80 -0.88 -3.01 -6.89
C GLY A 80 0.59 -3.31 -6.66
N GLN A 81 0.89 -4.28 -5.78
CA GLN A 81 2.27 -4.68 -5.53
C GLN A 81 2.94 -5.34 -6.74
N LEU A 82 2.21 -6.14 -7.53
CA LEU A 82 2.78 -6.77 -8.71
C LEU A 82 3.20 -5.72 -9.74
N PHE A 83 2.31 -4.77 -10.08
CA PHE A 83 2.65 -3.66 -10.98
C PHE A 83 3.78 -2.79 -10.41
N TYR A 84 3.75 -2.55 -9.10
CA TYR A 84 4.81 -1.81 -8.41
C TYR A 84 6.17 -2.51 -8.50
N TYR A 85 6.22 -3.84 -8.34
CA TYR A 85 7.47 -4.61 -8.49
C TYR A 85 7.97 -4.67 -9.92
N TYR A 86 7.07 -4.76 -10.91
CA TYR A 86 7.46 -4.60 -12.31
C TYR A 86 8.09 -3.23 -12.57
N ALA A 87 7.50 -2.15 -12.04
CA ALA A 87 8.05 -0.80 -12.17
C ALA A 87 9.39 -0.64 -11.43
N LEU A 88 9.51 -1.14 -10.19
CA LEU A 88 10.76 -1.09 -9.43
C LEU A 88 11.90 -1.88 -10.08
N LYS A 89 11.57 -2.98 -10.76
CA LYS A 89 12.56 -3.80 -11.46
C LYS A 89 13.09 -3.09 -12.71
N SER A 90 12.26 -2.30 -13.40
CA SER A 90 12.62 -1.62 -14.65
C SER A 90 13.05 -0.15 -14.47
N GLY A 91 12.83 0.45 -13.29
CA GLY A 91 13.11 1.87 -13.04
C GLY A 91 13.78 2.13 -11.70
N ASP A 92 14.11 3.40 -11.47
CA ASP A 92 14.73 3.84 -10.22
C ASP A 92 13.72 4.01 -9.10
N ALA A 93 14.08 3.53 -7.90
CA ALA A 93 13.21 3.63 -6.73
C ALA A 93 12.90 5.10 -6.40
N SER A 94 13.86 6.01 -6.62
CA SER A 94 13.69 7.47 -6.45
C SER A 94 12.64 8.08 -7.38
N VAL A 95 12.31 7.43 -8.50
CA VAL A 95 11.28 7.91 -9.45
C VAL A 95 9.99 7.11 -9.27
N VAL A 96 10.08 5.79 -9.18
CA VAL A 96 8.92 4.89 -9.06
C VAL A 96 8.15 5.15 -7.76
N VAL A 97 8.85 5.36 -6.64
CA VAL A 97 8.21 5.56 -5.33
C VAL A 97 7.36 6.84 -5.31
N PRO A 98 7.85 8.02 -5.71
CA PRO A 98 7.03 9.23 -5.79
C PRO A 98 5.87 9.10 -6.76
N VAL A 99 6.07 8.49 -7.94
CA VAL A 99 4.99 8.26 -8.91
C VAL A 99 3.84 7.45 -8.30
N VAL A 100 4.18 6.39 -7.56
CA VAL A 100 3.18 5.56 -6.87
C VAL A 100 2.55 6.30 -5.70
N ALA A 101 3.32 7.16 -5.00
CA ALA A 101 2.83 8.00 -3.91
C ALA A 101 1.82 9.08 -4.36
N ALA A 102 1.56 9.23 -5.66
CA ALA A 102 0.45 10.04 -6.18
C ALA A 102 -0.93 9.37 -6.02
N PHE A 103 -1.01 8.12 -5.52
CA PHE A 103 -2.27 7.41 -5.32
C PHE A 103 -3.34 8.14 -4.48
N PRO A 104 -3.02 9.06 -3.53
CA PRO A 104 -4.05 9.76 -2.74
C PRO A 104 -5.10 10.49 -3.57
N ILE A 105 -4.80 10.85 -4.82
CA ILE A 105 -5.77 11.42 -5.76
C ILE A 105 -6.91 10.42 -6.00
N PHE A 106 -6.56 9.18 -6.32
CA PHE A 106 -7.54 8.11 -6.52
C PHE A 106 -8.27 7.79 -5.21
N THR A 107 -7.57 7.81 -4.07
CA THR A 107 -8.21 7.61 -2.76
C THR A 107 -9.29 8.65 -2.50
N VAL A 108 -9.02 9.94 -2.72
CA VAL A 108 -10.01 11.01 -2.49
C VAL A 108 -11.19 10.88 -3.46
N MET A 109 -10.94 10.54 -4.73
CA MET A 109 -12.01 10.31 -5.71
C MET A 109 -12.91 9.14 -5.29
N VAL A 110 -12.33 8.00 -4.93
CA VAL A 110 -13.09 6.81 -4.52
C VAL A 110 -13.78 7.03 -3.17
N ALA A 111 -13.15 7.74 -2.23
CA ALA A 111 -13.75 8.07 -0.95
C ALA A 111 -14.94 9.02 -1.09
N ALA A 112 -14.86 10.03 -1.97
CA ALA A 112 -16.00 10.88 -2.25
C ALA A 112 -17.17 10.09 -2.86
N LEU A 113 -16.90 9.08 -3.69
CA LEU A 113 -17.93 8.26 -4.33
C LEU A 113 -18.55 7.20 -3.41
N LEU A 114 -17.75 6.53 -2.57
CA LEU A 114 -18.18 5.37 -1.78
C LEU A 114 -18.44 5.69 -0.31
N LEU A 115 -17.78 6.69 0.24
CA LEU A 115 -17.85 7.09 1.65
C LEU A 115 -18.55 8.44 1.88
N ASP A 116 -19.00 9.08 0.80
CA ASP A 116 -19.70 10.38 0.81
C ASP A 116 -18.85 11.50 1.47
N GLU A 117 -17.52 11.39 1.35
CA GLU A 117 -16.60 12.39 1.88
C GLU A 117 -16.61 13.69 1.06
N SER A 118 -16.86 14.81 1.74
CA SER A 118 -16.77 16.14 1.10
C SER A 118 -15.34 16.48 0.68
N ILE A 119 -15.17 16.80 -0.61
CA ILE A 119 -13.90 17.29 -1.15
C ILE A 119 -13.83 18.81 -0.94
N THR A 120 -12.94 19.24 -0.06
CA THR A 120 -12.67 20.68 0.14
C THR A 120 -11.68 21.20 -0.91
N ALA A 121 -11.79 22.48 -1.25
CA ALA A 121 -10.84 23.14 -2.15
C ALA A 121 -9.40 23.04 -1.65
N THR A 122 -9.19 23.10 -0.32
CA THR A 122 -7.87 22.95 0.31
C THR A 122 -7.29 21.55 0.12
N ARG A 123 -8.09 20.49 0.27
CA ARG A 123 -7.63 19.11 -0.01
C ARG A 123 -7.24 18.96 -1.47
N LEU A 124 -8.04 19.51 -2.38
CA LEU A 124 -7.75 19.47 -3.82
C LEU A 124 -6.45 20.22 -4.16
N ALA A 125 -6.23 21.40 -3.58
CA ALA A 125 -4.99 22.14 -3.77
C ALA A 125 -3.76 21.36 -3.27
N GLY A 126 -3.86 20.71 -2.10
CA GLY A 126 -2.81 19.83 -1.58
C GLY A 126 -2.50 18.65 -2.51
N LEU A 127 -3.54 17.99 -3.05
CA LEU A 127 -3.37 16.92 -4.03
C LEU A 127 -2.67 17.41 -5.31
N MET A 128 -3.02 18.59 -5.81
CA MET A 128 -2.36 19.18 -6.98
C MET A 128 -0.88 19.47 -6.72
N MET A 129 -0.52 19.89 -5.49
CA MET A 129 0.88 20.05 -5.09
C MET A 129 1.63 18.71 -5.05
N VAL A 130 1.00 17.64 -4.56
CA VAL A 130 1.58 16.28 -4.61
C VAL A 130 1.85 15.87 -6.05
N VAL A 131 0.87 16.05 -6.96
CA VAL A 131 1.05 15.75 -8.40
C VAL A 131 2.20 16.53 -8.99
N ALA A 132 2.25 17.84 -8.75
CA ALA A 132 3.31 18.70 -9.27
C ALA A 132 4.69 18.25 -8.77
N GLY A 133 4.81 17.93 -7.48
CA GLY A 133 6.03 17.38 -6.90
C GLY A 133 6.46 16.07 -7.55
N VAL A 134 5.52 15.15 -7.79
CA VAL A 134 5.78 13.87 -8.45
C VAL A 134 6.25 14.07 -9.90
N ILE A 135 5.64 14.99 -10.65
CA ILE A 135 6.06 15.33 -12.02
C ILE A 135 7.50 15.85 -12.01
N LEU A 136 7.83 16.76 -11.09
CA LEU A 136 9.18 17.33 -10.98
C LEU A 136 10.23 16.28 -10.62
N VAL A 137 9.91 15.31 -9.77
CA VAL A 137 10.85 14.22 -9.41
C VAL A 137 11.09 13.26 -10.58
N ARG A 138 10.14 13.14 -11.50
CA ARG A 138 10.26 12.28 -12.68
C ARG A 138 11.12 12.92 -13.80
N MET A 139 11.08 14.24 -13.95
CA MET A 139 11.79 14.98 -15.01
C MET A 139 13.31 14.95 -14.81
#